data_AF-A0AAW5EJW8-F1
#
_entry.id   AF-A0AAW5EJW8-F1
#
_cell.length_a   1.000
_cell.length_b   1.000
_cell.length_c   1.000
_cell.angle_alpha   90.00
_cell.angle_beta   90.00
_cell.angle_gamma   90.00
#
_symmetry.space_group_name_H-M   'P 1'
#
loop_
_entity.id
_entity.type
_entity.pdbx_description
1 polymer ?
#
loop_
_entity_poly.entity_id
_entity_poly.type
_entity_poly.pdbx_seq_one_letter_code
_entity_poly.pdbx_strand_id
1 'polypeptide(L)'
;TGDVQFVDWGVFLVLGIALGSFLGAKLSGEFRFRLPDKKTLAYASIGGILMGVGASLAGGCTIGNGLVETSLFSYKGWVATVFFLIGAYIATFYTIILPTRKATQKIQG
;
A
#
# COMPACT_ATOMS: atom_id res chain seq x y z
N THR A 1 -14.73 -31.80 -2.99
CA THR A 1 -16.00 -31.14 -3.33
C THR A 1 -15.78 -29.65 -3.19
N GLY A 2 -15.94 -28.89 -4.27
CA GLY A 2 -15.66 -27.45 -4.29
C GLY A 2 -16.76 -26.67 -3.58
N ASP A 3 -16.46 -26.16 -2.40
CA ASP A 3 -17.36 -25.30 -1.64
C ASP A 3 -17.34 -23.88 -2.20
N VAL A 4 -18.51 -23.36 -2.55
CA VAL A 4 -18.79 -21.97 -2.95
C VAL A 4 -18.56 -20.94 -1.80
N GLN A 5 -17.85 -21.34 -0.75
CA GLN A 5 -17.49 -20.56 0.44
C GLN A 5 -16.17 -19.78 0.29
N PHE A 6 -15.35 -20.06 -0.74
CA PHE A 6 -14.10 -19.30 -0.96
C PHE A 6 -14.31 -17.98 -1.71
N VAL A 7 -15.49 -17.75 -2.29
CA VAL A 7 -15.85 -16.50 -2.97
C VAL A 7 -16.69 -15.66 -2.02
N ASP A 8 -16.01 -15.09 -1.03
CA ASP A 8 -16.63 -14.20 -0.05
C ASP A 8 -16.69 -12.76 -0.58
N TRP A 9 -17.38 -11.88 0.14
CA TRP A 9 -17.49 -10.45 -0.20
C TRP A 9 -16.11 -9.79 -0.39
N GLY A 10 -15.11 -10.22 0.38
CA GLY A 10 -13.73 -9.77 0.22
C GLY A 10 -13.12 -10.09 -1.16
N VAL A 11 -13.45 -11.23 -1.76
CA VAL A 11 -12.97 -11.60 -3.10
C VAL A 11 -13.61 -10.72 -4.16
N PHE A 12 -14.92 -10.46 -4.05
CA PHE A 12 -15.61 -9.52 -4.93
C PHE A 12 -15.05 -8.11 -4.81
N LEU A 13 -14.70 -7.66 -3.61
CA LEU A 13 -14.04 -6.37 -3.40
C LEU A 13 -12.68 -6.31 -4.09
N VAL A 14 -11.83 -7.32 -3.92
CA VAL A 14 -10.50 -7.37 -4.56
C VAL A 14 -10.62 -7.38 -6.09
N LEU A 15 -11.53 -8.19 -6.63
CA LEU A 15 -11.80 -8.22 -8.07
C LEU A 15 -12.37 -6.89 -8.57
N GLY A 16 -13.25 -6.25 -7.79
CA GLY A 16 -13.82 -4.94 -8.09
C GLY A 16 -12.77 -3.84 -8.14
N ILE A 17 -11.81 -3.81 -7.21
CA ILE A 17 -10.69 -2.85 -7.24
C ILE A 17 -9.79 -3.09 -8.45
N ALA A 18 -9.49 -4.37 -8.77
CA ALA A 18 -8.66 -4.71 -9.93
C ALA A 18 -9.32 -4.28 -11.25
N LEU A 19 -10.60 -4.62 -11.45
CA LEU A 19 -11.35 -4.23 -12.66
C LEU A 19 -11.60 -2.72 -12.71
N GLY A 20 -11.97 -2.11 -11.58
CA GLY A 20 -12.25 -0.67 -11.49
C GLY A 20 -11.02 0.18 -11.77
N SER A 21 -9.86 -0.17 -11.22
CA SER A 21 -8.60 0.53 -11.51
C SER A 21 -8.18 0.38 -12.98
N PHE A 22 -8.41 -0.79 -13.60
CA PHE A 22 -8.15 -1.01 -15.02
C PHE A 22 -9.07 -0.17 -15.92
N LEU A 23 -10.38 -0.19 -15.67
CA LEU A 23 -11.35 0.63 -16.41
C LEU A 23 -11.05 2.13 -16.22
N GLY A 24 -10.75 2.55 -15.00
CA GLY A 24 -10.39 3.95 -14.69
C GLY A 24 -9.14 4.39 -15.44
N ALA A 25 -8.08 3.58 -15.44
CA ALA A 25 -6.86 3.89 -16.19
C ALA A 25 -7.10 3.96 -17.71
N LYS A 26 -7.97 3.09 -18.24
CA LYS A 26 -8.33 3.09 -19.67
C LYS A 26 -9.16 4.31 -20.06
N LEU A 27 -10.14 4.69 -19.23
CA LEU A 27 -11.01 5.85 -19.46
C LEU A 27 -10.23 7.17 -19.36
N SER A 28 -9.25 7.25 -18.46
CA SER A 28 -8.38 8.43 -18.33
C SER A 28 -7.38 8.58 -19.48
N GLY A 29 -7.24 7.58 -20.38
CA GLY A 29 -6.27 7.61 -21.49
C GLY A 29 -4.79 7.58 -21.06
N GLU A 30 -4.51 7.47 -19.76
CA GLU A 30 -3.18 7.47 -19.14
C GLU A 30 -2.57 6.06 -19.01
N PHE A 31 -3.18 5.06 -19.65
CA PHE A 31 -2.69 3.68 -19.57
C PHE A 31 -1.28 3.55 -20.21
N ARG A 32 -0.26 3.62 -19.36
CA ARG A 32 1.15 3.45 -19.74
C ARG A 32 1.71 2.20 -19.09
N PHE A 33 2.03 1.21 -19.91
CA PHE A 33 2.75 0.03 -19.47
C PHE A 33 4.21 0.41 -19.15
N ARG A 34 4.53 0.55 -17.86
CA ARG A 34 5.89 0.79 -17.37
C ARG A 34 6.42 -0.49 -16.74
N LEU A 35 7.45 -1.09 -17.34
CA LEU A 35 8.23 -2.10 -16.63
C LEU A 35 9.16 -1.39 -15.64
N PRO A 36 9.11 -1.74 -14.34
CA PRO A 36 10.03 -1.21 -13.36
C PRO A 36 11.46 -1.73 -13.61
N ASP A 37 12.46 -0.94 -13.22
CA ASP A 37 13.86 -1.39 -13.17
C ASP A 37 13.99 -2.58 -12.20
N LYS A 38 15.01 -3.44 -12.41
CA LYS A 38 15.26 -4.62 -11.56
C LYS A 38 15.37 -4.25 -10.08
N LYS A 39 15.96 -3.10 -9.77
CA LYS A 39 16.07 -2.59 -8.40
C LYS A 39 14.71 -2.23 -7.83
N THR A 40 13.89 -1.51 -8.60
CA THR A 40 12.53 -1.13 -8.20
C THR A 40 11.65 -2.35 -7.99
N LEU A 41 11.77 -3.38 -8.82
CA LEU A 41 11.05 -4.64 -8.65
C LEU A 41 11.45 -5.36 -7.37
N ALA A 42 12.75 -5.39 -7.04
CA ALA A 42 13.25 -5.98 -5.79
C ALA A 42 12.73 -5.22 -4.55
N TYR A 43 12.78 -3.89 -4.57
CA TYR A 43 12.23 -3.08 -3.47
C TYR A 43 10.71 -3.25 -3.33
N ALA A 44 9.98 -3.30 -4.43
CA ALA A 44 8.53 -3.48 -4.42
C ALA A 44 8.12 -4.85 -3.87
N SER A 45 8.83 -5.92 -4.25
CA SER A 45 8.57 -7.27 -3.76
C SER A 45 8.90 -7.43 -2.28
N ILE A 46 10.06 -6.93 -1.82
CA ILE A 46 10.42 -6.92 -0.40
C ILE A 46 9.43 -6.08 0.41
N GLY A 47 9.08 -4.88 -0.07
CA GLY A 47 8.10 -4.01 0.58
C GLY A 47 6.71 -4.64 0.67
N GLY A 48 6.26 -5.31 -0.39
CA GLY A 48 4.98 -6.02 -0.42
C GLY A 48 4.91 -7.16 0.60
N ILE A 49 5.98 -7.95 0.72
CA ILE A 49 6.06 -9.02 1.73
C ILE A 49 6.00 -8.41 3.14
N LEU A 50 6.81 -7.38 3.40
CA LEU A 50 6.85 -6.72 4.72
C LEU A 50 5.48 -6.13 5.09
N MET A 51 4.81 -5.50 4.13
CA MET A 51 3.48 -4.92 4.32
C MET A 51 2.42 -6.00 4.57
N GLY A 52 2.48 -7.14 3.87
CA GLY A 52 1.59 -8.27 4.09
C GLY A 52 1.76 -8.93 5.47
N VAL A 53 3.01 -9.13 5.89
CA VAL A 53 3.33 -9.63 7.25
C VAL A 53 2.84 -8.65 8.31
N GLY A 54 3.11 -7.35 8.14
CA GLY A 54 2.64 -6.30 9.04
C GLY A 54 1.11 -6.25 9.15
N ALA A 55 0.40 -6.34 8.02
CA ALA A 55 -1.06 -6.36 8.00
C ALA A 55 -1.64 -7.60 8.70
N SER A 56 -0.99 -8.76 8.52
CA SER A 56 -1.41 -10.01 9.18
C SER A 56 -1.22 -9.93 10.70
N LEU A 57 -0.08 -9.37 11.17
CA LEU A 57 0.20 -9.16 12.59
C LEU A 57 -0.73 -8.13 13.23
N ALA A 58 -1.06 -7.06 12.51
CA ALA A 58 -2.01 -6.04 12.96
C ALA A 58 -3.48 -6.50 12.93
N GLY A 59 -3.76 -7.64 12.28
CA GLY A 59 -5.13 -8.13 12.09
C GLY A 59 -5.96 -7.27 11.15
N GLY A 60 -5.33 -6.50 10.25
CA GLY A 60 -6.03 -5.58 9.37
C GLY A 60 -5.09 -4.77 8.48
N CYS A 61 -5.68 -4.05 7.53
CA CYS A 61 -4.96 -3.16 6.62
C CYS A 61 -5.25 -1.69 6.95
N THR A 62 -4.59 -0.78 6.23
CA THR A 62 -4.81 0.66 6.35
C THR A 62 -6.26 1.07 6.00
N ILE A 63 -6.92 0.34 5.10
CA ILE A 63 -8.32 0.62 4.74
C ILE A 63 -9.27 0.18 5.85
N GLY A 64 -9.12 -1.05 6.35
CA GLY A 64 -9.96 -1.57 7.43
C GLY A 64 -9.73 -0.84 8.75
N ASN A 65 -8.51 -0.88 9.28
CA ASN A 65 -8.21 -0.29 10.58
C ASN A 65 -8.06 1.23 10.51
N GLY A 66 -7.65 1.78 9.38
CA GLY A 66 -7.44 3.23 9.25
C GLY A 66 -8.70 3.99 8.85
N LEU A 67 -9.38 3.57 7.78
CA LEU A 67 -10.55 4.30 7.27
C LEU A 67 -11.85 3.86 7.94
N VAL A 68 -12.12 2.55 7.97
CA VAL A 68 -13.40 2.02 8.47
C VAL A 68 -13.49 2.19 9.99
N GLU A 69 -12.57 1.63 10.77
CA GLU A 69 -12.61 1.71 12.24
C GLU A 69 -12.60 3.16 12.78
N THR A 70 -11.88 4.07 12.11
CA THR A 70 -11.86 5.49 12.48
C THR A 70 -13.23 6.15 12.22
N SER A 71 -13.93 5.78 11.14
CA SER A 71 -15.30 6.26 10.89
C SER A 71 -16.32 5.75 11.91
N LEU A 72 -16.09 4.55 12.46
CA LEU A 72 -16.85 4.00 13.59
C LEU A 72 -16.44 4.62 14.95
N PHE A 73 -15.53 5.61 14.96
CA PHE A 73 -15.00 6.24 16.18
C PHE A 73 -14.35 5.24 17.17
N SER A 74 -13.82 4.13 16.64
CA SER A 74 -13.15 3.08 17.41
C SER A 74 -11.75 3.53 17.84
N TYR A 75 -11.40 3.35 19.13
CA TYR A 75 -10.06 3.66 19.64
C TYR A 75 -8.96 2.90 18.90
N LYS A 76 -9.24 1.64 18.49
CA LYS A 76 -8.30 0.82 17.73
C LYS A 76 -7.94 1.46 16.39
N GLY A 77 -8.90 2.09 15.72
CA GLY A 77 -8.67 2.72 14.42
C GLY A 77 -7.76 3.95 14.51
N TRP A 78 -7.99 4.79 15.54
CA TRP A 78 -7.14 5.94 15.81
C TRP A 78 -5.69 5.54 16.12
N VAL A 79 -5.50 4.54 16.99
CA VAL A 79 -4.16 4.05 17.33
C VAL A 79 -3.47 3.46 16.09
N ALA A 80 -4.15 2.57 15.36
CA ALA A 80 -3.60 1.95 14.16
C ALA A 80 -3.20 2.99 13.11
N THR A 81 -4.04 4.02 12.90
CA THR A 81 -3.77 5.12 11.97
C THR A 81 -2.49 5.87 12.34
N VAL A 82 -2.29 6.21 13.60
CA VAL A 82 -1.07 6.90 14.06
C VAL A 82 0.18 6.06 13.78
N PHE A 83 0.15 4.75 14.10
CA PHE A 83 1.29 3.87 13.84
C PHE A 83 1.55 3.67 12.34
N PHE A 84 0.52 3.56 11.51
CA PHE A 84 0.68 3.50 10.07
C PHE A 84 1.31 4.78 9.51
N LEU A 85 0.89 5.96 9.99
CA LEU A 85 1.47 7.24 9.59
C LEU A 85 2.95 7.35 9.98
N ILE A 86 3.30 6.99 11.22
CA ILE A 86 4.69 7.02 11.69
C ILE A 86 5.54 6.03 10.88
N GLY A 87 5.06 4.81 10.67
CA GLY A 87 5.77 3.79 9.89
C GLY A 87 6.01 4.24 8.44
N ALA A 88 4.98 4.80 7.79
CA ALA A 88 5.09 5.33 6.43
C ALA A 88 6.05 6.52 6.35
N TYR A 89 6.04 7.40 7.35
CA TYR A 89 6.95 8.54 7.43
C TYR A 89 8.41 8.08 7.54
N ILE A 90 8.71 7.15 8.45
CA ILE A 90 10.07 6.62 8.64
C ILE A 90 10.56 5.91 7.39
N ALA A 91 9.72 5.06 6.78
CA ALA A 91 10.06 4.36 5.54
C ALA A 91 10.35 5.35 4.40
N THR A 92 9.47 6.32 4.20
CA THR A 92 9.64 7.38 3.17
C THR A 92 10.90 8.20 3.42
N PHE A 93 11.17 8.55 4.67
CA PHE A 93 12.35 9.32 5.03
C PHE A 93 13.63 8.57 4.68
N TYR A 94 13.69 7.28 5.02
CA TYR A 94 14.88 6.47 4.76
C TYR A 94 15.07 6.16 3.27
N THR A 95 13.99 5.81 2.56
CA THR A 95 14.08 5.33 1.17
C THR A 95 14.11 6.47 0.14
N ILE A 96 13.47 7.61 0.41
CA ILE A 96 13.30 8.70 -0.57
C ILE A 96 14.06 9.96 -0.14
N ILE A 97 13.89 10.42 1.09
CA ILE A 97 14.43 11.72 1.53
C ILE A 97 15.95 11.66 1.70
N LEU A 98 16.49 10.64 2.36
CA LEU A 98 17.95 10.48 2.53
C LEU A 98 18.73 10.46 1.21
N PRO A 99 18.37 9.64 0.18
CA PRO A 99 19.11 9.63 -1.07
C PRO A 99 18.96 10.95 -1.84
N THR A 100 17.77 11.56 -1.81
CA THR A 100 17.53 12.85 -2.46
C THR A 100 18.38 13.96 -1.82
N ARG A 101 18.45 14.01 -0.47
CA ARG A 101 19.29 14.97 0.26
C ARG A 101 20.78 14.78 -0.03
N LYS A 102 21.26 13.54 -0.09
CA LYS A 102 22.66 13.23 -0.44
C LYS A 102 23.00 13.65 -1.87
N ALA A 103 22.06 13.47 -2.81
CA ALA A 103 22.24 13.90 -4.19
C ALA A 103 22.28 15.44 -4.31
N THR A 104 21.38 16.16 -3.62
CA THR A 104 21.38 17.63 -3.60
C THR A 104 22.67 18.20 -2.99
N GLN A 105 23.18 17.61 -1.90
CA GLN A 105 24.42 18.05 -1.24
C GLN A 105 25.65 17.92 -2.15
N LYS A 106 25.71 16.89 -3.00
CA LYS A 106 26.82 16.70 -3.94
C LYS A 106 26.87 17.75 -5.06
N ILE A 107 25.73 18.40 -5.37
CA ILE A 107 25.66 19.43 -6.41
C ILE A 107 26.05 20.81 -5.86
N GLN A 108 25.90 21.03 -4.55
CA GLN A 108 26.23 22.30 -3.89
C GLN A 108 27.66 22.38 -3.35
N GLY A 109 28.43 21.28 -3.37
CA GLY A 109 29.78 21.19 -2.82
C GLY A 109 30.87 21.09 -3.89
#